data_AF-A0A520QHW2-F1
#
_entry.id   AF-A0A520QHW2-F1
#
_cell.length_a   1.000
_cell.length_b   1.000
_cell.length_c   1.000
_cell.angle_alpha   90.00
_cell.angle_beta   90.00
_cell.angle_gamma   90.00
#
_symmetry.space_group_name_H-M   'P 1'
#
loop_
_entity.id
_entity.type
_entity.pdbx_description
1 polymer ?
#
loop_
_entity_poly.entity_id
_entity_poly.type
_entity_poly.pdbx_seq_one_letter_code
_entity_poly.pdbx_strand_id
1 'polypeptide(L)'
;MAELIGILGVFGLVVVALSAGVVALVGHRNRHRWGQKRELDTTGGAYRGATFTVPDPNAHVPGVVTLASTLGLAWAATTALLFSPAGLLLAWVVGAEARVAPLASAPVCLVALHGFVIAAALVAGSLSLMRARPGAAAKARAIAMWSALHHGAVLLLFAGWMLVDVEPGGVLLALSVVPCGLGIGHAALLHRAAEQASYREVLDEEPPRAAPPLAAPRVAA
;
A
#
# COMPACT_ATOMS: atom_id res chain seq x y z
N MET A 1 -1.59 32.34 6.47
CA MET A 1 -0.63 31.22 6.59
C MET A 1 -0.97 30.27 7.73
N ALA A 2 -1.08 30.73 8.99
CA ALA A 2 -1.43 29.87 10.13
C ALA A 2 -2.78 29.14 9.98
N GLU A 3 -3.82 29.83 9.51
CA GLU A 3 -5.15 29.23 9.27
C GLU A 3 -5.13 28.16 8.19
N LEU A 4 -4.42 28.40 7.08
CA LEU A 4 -4.25 27.43 6.00
C LEU A 4 -3.52 26.16 6.47
N ILE A 5 -2.47 26.32 7.27
CA ILE A 5 -1.73 25.21 7.90
C ILE A 5 -2.66 24.44 8.85
N GLY A 6 -3.48 25.14 9.63
CA GLY A 6 -4.48 24.54 10.51
C GLY A 6 -5.51 23.70 9.74
N ILE A 7 -6.07 24.24 8.65
CA ILE A 7 -7.05 23.54 7.80
C ILE A 7 -6.43 22.30 7.16
N LEU A 8 -5.22 22.42 6.59
CA LEU A 8 -4.51 21.29 5.98
C LEU A 8 -4.15 20.22 7.02
N GLY A 9 -3.75 20.62 8.23
CA GLY A 9 -3.47 19.71 9.33
C GLY A 9 -4.71 18.94 9.79
N VAL A 10 -5.84 19.62 9.98
CA VAL A 10 -7.11 18.98 10.36
C VAL A 10 -7.60 18.05 9.25
N PHE A 11 -7.54 18.47 7.99
CA PHE A 11 -7.90 17.62 6.86
C PHE A 11 -7.05 16.35 6.81
N GLY A 12 -5.72 16.48 6.94
CA GLY A 12 -4.81 15.34 6.97
C GLY A 12 -5.13 14.37 8.11
N LEU A 13 -5.40 14.90 9.31
CA LEU A 13 -5.80 14.10 10.47
C LEU A 13 -7.10 13.34 10.21
N VAL A 14 -8.12 13.98 9.65
CA VAL A 14 -9.42 13.37 9.33
C VAL A 14 -9.25 12.26 8.30
N VAL A 15 -8.49 12.48 7.23
CA VAL A 15 -8.23 11.46 6.21
C VAL A 15 -7.52 10.24 6.80
N VAL A 16 -6.52 10.45 7.65
CA VAL A 16 -5.81 9.36 8.33
C VAL A 16 -6.74 8.62 9.28
N ALA A 17 -7.54 9.32 10.09
CA ALA A 17 -8.49 8.71 11.02
C ALA A 17 -9.56 7.87 10.32
N LEU A 18 -10.15 8.39 9.24
CA LEU A 18 -11.13 7.66 8.43
C LEU A 18 -10.50 6.42 7.78
N SER A 19 -9.29 6.57 7.24
CA SER A 19 -8.55 5.45 6.64
C SER A 19 -8.25 4.37 7.67
N ALA A 20 -7.79 4.75 8.86
CA ALA A 20 -7.55 3.83 9.97
C ALA A 20 -8.83 3.12 10.41
N GLY A 21 -9.96 3.84 10.46
CA GLY A 21 -11.28 3.27 10.74
C GLY A 21 -11.71 2.22 9.71
N VAL A 22 -11.53 2.51 8.41
CA VAL A 22 -11.80 1.56 7.32
C VAL A 22 -10.90 0.32 7.44
N VAL A 23 -9.60 0.52 7.69
CA VAL A 23 -8.65 -0.58 7.89
C VAL A 23 -9.01 -1.41 9.11
N ALA A 24 -9.33 -0.79 10.25
CA ALA A 24 -9.74 -1.49 11.46
C ALA A 24 -11.02 -2.30 11.23
N LEU A 25 -12.03 -1.73 10.56
CA LEU A 25 -13.27 -2.42 10.24
C LEU A 25 -13.05 -3.60 9.29
N VAL A 26 -12.32 -3.38 8.18
CA VAL A 26 -12.02 -4.44 7.21
C VAL A 26 -11.12 -5.50 7.85
N GLY A 27 -10.11 -5.09 8.61
CA GLY A 27 -9.20 -5.97 9.32
C GLY A 27 -9.92 -6.82 10.35
N HIS A 28 -10.82 -6.23 11.14
CA HIS A 28 -11.65 -6.98 12.09
C HIS A 28 -12.52 -8.03 11.38
N ARG A 29 -13.19 -7.65 10.28
CA ARG A 29 -14.00 -8.58 9.48
C ARG A 29 -13.19 -9.70 8.83
N ASN A 30 -11.91 -9.47 8.53
CA ASN A 30 -11.04 -10.42 7.84
C ASN A 30 -9.98 -11.06 8.76
N ARG A 31 -10.03 -10.81 10.07
CA ARG A 31 -9.05 -11.32 11.04
C ARG A 31 -8.95 -12.85 11.01
N HIS A 32 -10.09 -13.52 10.86
CA HIS A 32 -10.17 -14.98 10.77
C HIS A 32 -9.54 -15.52 9.50
N ARG A 33 -9.51 -14.73 8.42
CA ARG A 33 -8.73 -15.10 7.23
C ARG A 33 -7.26 -15.03 7.59
N TRP A 34 -6.83 -13.93 8.21
CA TRP A 34 -5.42 -13.71 8.53
C TRP A 34 -4.77 -14.69 9.52
N GLY A 35 -5.51 -15.34 10.42
CA GLY A 35 -4.95 -16.39 11.29
C GLY A 35 -5.77 -17.67 11.34
N GLN A 36 -5.89 -18.32 10.20
CA GLN A 36 -6.12 -19.77 10.20
C GLN A 36 -4.78 -20.45 10.41
N LYS A 37 -4.70 -21.34 11.41
CA LYS A 37 -3.54 -22.21 11.64
C LYS A 37 -3.91 -23.60 11.14
N ARG A 38 -3.07 -24.23 10.33
CA ARG A 38 -3.23 -25.65 9.99
C ARG A 38 -2.65 -26.47 11.14
N GLU A 39 -3.48 -27.30 11.76
CA GLU A 39 -3.03 -28.30 12.73
C GLU A 39 -3.18 -29.70 12.13
N LEU A 40 -2.21 -30.56 12.41
CA LEU A 40 -2.23 -31.98 12.05
C LEU A 40 -2.88 -32.74 13.21
N ASP A 41 -3.93 -33.50 12.94
CA ASP A 41 -4.47 -34.41 13.95
C ASP A 41 -3.48 -35.58 14.15
N THR A 42 -2.86 -35.63 15.33
CA THR A 42 -1.97 -36.73 15.72
C THR A 42 -2.65 -37.73 16.65
N THR A 43 -3.95 -37.58 16.92
CA THR A 43 -4.66 -38.48 17.85
C THR A 43 -5.10 -39.76 17.13
N GLY A 44 -4.60 -40.89 17.63
CA GLY A 44 -4.53 -42.16 16.90
C GLY A 44 -5.88 -42.78 16.51
N GLY A 45 -5.96 -43.20 15.26
CA GLY A 45 -7.04 -44.01 14.69
C GLY A 45 -6.76 -44.25 13.21
N ALA A 46 -7.44 -45.23 12.59
CA ALA A 46 -7.21 -45.68 11.20
C ALA A 46 -7.37 -44.58 10.11
N TYR A 47 -7.78 -43.38 10.49
CA TYR A 47 -7.82 -42.18 9.67
C TYR A 47 -6.56 -41.32 9.92
N ARG A 48 -5.42 -41.76 9.39
CA ARG A 48 -4.16 -41.00 9.44
C ARG A 48 -4.20 -39.85 8.42
N GLY A 49 -4.00 -38.61 8.86
CA GLY A 49 -3.58 -37.50 7.99
C GLY A 49 -4.64 -36.46 7.61
N ALA A 50 -5.70 -36.27 8.40
CA ALA A 50 -6.58 -35.12 8.20
C ALA A 50 -5.89 -33.85 8.75
N THR A 51 -5.51 -32.92 7.86
CA THR A 51 -5.25 -31.54 8.28
C THR A 51 -6.54 -30.80 8.44
N PHE A 52 -6.74 -30.20 9.60
CA PHE A 52 -7.85 -29.28 9.84
C PHE A 52 -7.30 -27.87 10.08
N THR A 53 -8.08 -26.87 9.67
CA THR A 53 -7.76 -25.47 9.90
C THR A 53 -8.45 -25.04 11.19
N VAL A 54 -7.68 -24.71 12.20
CA VAL A 54 -8.19 -24.13 13.45
C VAL A 54 -8.14 -22.62 13.32
N PRO A 55 -9.25 -21.90 13.53
CA PRO A 55 -9.20 -20.45 13.69
C PRO A 55 -8.32 -20.12 14.90
N ASP A 56 -7.22 -19.41 14.71
CA ASP A 56 -6.43 -18.89 15.82
C ASP A 56 -7.22 -17.73 16.47
N PRO A 57 -7.60 -17.80 17.75
CA PRO A 57 -8.31 -16.72 18.43
C PRO A 57 -7.48 -15.43 18.55
N ASN A 58 -6.14 -15.52 18.42
CA ASN A 58 -5.21 -14.39 18.39
C ASN A 58 -4.82 -13.99 16.95
N ALA A 59 -5.55 -14.48 15.95
CA ALA A 59 -5.41 -14.13 14.55
C ALA A 59 -5.68 -12.64 14.31
N HIS A 60 -4.62 -11.87 14.07
CA HIS A 60 -4.72 -10.47 13.69
C HIS A 60 -4.09 -10.24 12.31
N VAL A 61 -4.58 -9.21 11.62
CA VAL A 61 -3.91 -8.73 10.41
C VAL A 61 -2.53 -8.20 10.82
N PRO A 62 -1.43 -8.61 10.16
CA PRO A 62 -0.10 -8.17 10.55
C PRO A 62 0.02 -6.65 10.61
N GLY A 63 0.75 -6.15 11.60
CA GLY A 63 0.90 -4.71 11.83
C GLY A 63 1.45 -3.96 10.61
N VAL A 64 2.39 -4.57 9.89
CA VAL A 64 2.94 -3.98 8.65
C VAL A 64 1.89 -3.85 7.55
N VAL A 65 0.98 -4.82 7.41
CA VAL A 65 -0.11 -4.80 6.43
C VAL A 65 -1.14 -3.74 6.82
N THR A 66 -1.47 -3.65 8.11
CA THR A 66 -2.36 -2.62 8.66
C THR A 66 -1.79 -1.23 8.42
N LEU A 67 -0.50 -1.02 8.74
CA LEU A 67 0.17 0.27 8.55
C LEU A 67 0.26 0.65 7.07
N ALA A 68 0.74 -0.26 6.22
CA ALA A 68 0.84 -0.05 4.77
C ALA A 68 -0.51 0.30 4.14
N SER A 69 -1.58 -0.40 4.56
CA SER A 69 -2.93 -0.19 4.03
C SER A 69 -3.55 1.12 4.54
N THR A 70 -3.30 1.48 5.79
CA THR A 70 -3.81 2.74 6.38
C THR A 70 -3.17 3.93 5.67
N LEU A 71 -1.85 3.91 5.57
CA LEU A 71 -1.11 4.93 4.84
C LEU A 71 -1.48 4.93 3.35
N GLY A 72 -1.67 3.77 2.73
CA GLY A 72 -2.04 3.66 1.32
C GLY A 72 -3.42 4.24 1.00
N LEU A 73 -4.41 4.02 1.87
CA LEU A 73 -5.74 4.62 1.72
C LEU A 73 -5.72 6.12 1.97
N ALA A 74 -5.00 6.57 3.01
CA ALA A 74 -4.84 8.00 3.28
C ALA A 74 -4.16 8.69 2.09
N TRP A 75 -3.11 8.07 1.55
CA TRP A 75 -2.36 8.59 0.41
C TRP A 75 -3.20 8.62 -0.85
N ALA A 76 -3.98 7.57 -1.13
CA ALA A 76 -4.91 7.55 -2.24
C ALA A 76 -5.94 8.69 -2.16
N ALA A 77 -6.49 8.94 -0.97
CA ALA A 77 -7.45 10.03 -0.77
C ALA A 77 -6.79 11.40 -0.99
N THR A 78 -5.62 11.65 -0.39
CA THR A 78 -4.89 12.91 -0.62
C THR A 78 -4.47 13.10 -2.08
N THR A 79 -4.04 12.03 -2.75
CA THR A 79 -3.66 12.10 -4.17
C THR A 79 -4.87 12.41 -5.04
N ALA A 80 -5.98 11.69 -4.87
CA ALA A 80 -7.17 11.88 -5.69
C ALA A 80 -7.89 13.22 -5.44
N LEU A 81 -7.92 13.70 -4.19
CA LEU A 81 -8.70 14.88 -3.80
C LEU A 81 -7.90 16.17 -3.81
N LEU A 82 -6.58 16.10 -3.61
CA LEU A 82 -5.73 17.29 -3.52
C LEU A 82 -4.67 17.33 -4.60
N PHE A 83 -3.75 16.35 -4.63
CA PHE A 83 -2.54 16.47 -5.45
C PHE A 83 -2.82 16.36 -6.95
N SER A 84 -3.61 15.38 -7.39
CA SER A 84 -3.94 15.23 -8.80
C SER A 84 -4.78 16.41 -9.35
N PRO A 85 -5.84 16.88 -8.65
CA PRO A 85 -6.54 18.11 -9.07
C PRO A 85 -5.64 19.34 -9.09
N ALA A 86 -4.77 19.53 -8.08
CA ALA A 86 -3.82 20.64 -8.06
C ALA A 86 -2.80 20.56 -9.22
N GLY A 87 -2.34 19.36 -9.57
CA GLY A 87 -1.47 19.15 -10.73
C GLY A 87 -2.16 19.45 -12.06
N LEU A 88 -3.44 19.10 -12.21
CA LEU A 88 -4.23 19.47 -13.39
C LEU A 88 -4.45 20.99 -13.48
N LEU A 89 -4.73 21.65 -12.35
CA LEU A 89 -4.86 23.10 -12.29
C LEU A 89 -3.54 23.78 -12.66
N LEU A 90 -2.41 23.28 -12.14
CA LEU A 90 -1.08 23.77 -12.50
C LEU A 90 -0.82 23.58 -14.00
N ALA A 91 -1.11 22.41 -14.56
CA ALA A 91 -0.97 22.16 -15.99
C ALA A 91 -1.81 23.12 -16.84
N TRP A 92 -3.01 23.47 -16.39
CA TRP A 92 -3.84 24.49 -17.04
C TRP A 92 -3.20 25.87 -16.94
N VAL A 93 -2.87 26.36 -15.74
CA VAL A 93 -2.26 27.70 -15.56
C VAL A 93 -1.00 27.84 -16.41
N VAL A 94 -0.10 26.85 -16.34
CA VAL A 94 1.11 26.81 -17.15
C VAL A 94 0.79 26.82 -18.64
N GLY A 95 -0.17 26.00 -19.09
CA GLY A 95 -0.59 25.95 -20.49
C GLY A 95 -1.30 27.22 -20.99
N ALA A 96 -1.91 27.99 -20.09
CA ALA A 96 -2.60 29.24 -20.39
C ALA A 96 -1.66 30.45 -20.43
N GLU A 97 -0.67 30.49 -19.53
CA GLU A 97 0.33 31.57 -19.47
C GLU A 97 1.45 31.38 -20.50
N ALA A 98 1.82 30.14 -20.81
CA ALA A 98 2.84 29.86 -21.80
C ALA A 98 2.28 30.06 -23.23
N ARG A 99 2.58 31.22 -23.83
CA ARG A 99 2.57 31.38 -25.31
C ARG A 99 3.53 30.41 -26.02
N VAL A 100 4.31 29.64 -25.26
CA VAL A 100 5.32 28.68 -25.71
C VAL A 100 4.78 27.25 -25.49
N ALA A 101 4.07 26.76 -26.50
CA ALA A 101 3.68 25.37 -26.76
C ALA A 101 2.88 24.60 -25.66
N PRO A 102 1.63 24.17 -25.96
CA PRO A 102 0.86 23.18 -25.16
C PRO A 102 1.62 21.89 -24.77
N LEU A 103 2.75 21.62 -25.44
CA LEU A 103 3.64 20.51 -25.15
C LEU A 103 4.38 20.66 -23.81
N ALA A 104 4.57 21.87 -23.29
CA ALA A 104 5.27 22.10 -22.03
C ALA A 104 4.44 21.68 -20.79
N SER A 105 3.11 21.76 -20.85
CA SER A 105 2.22 21.34 -19.75
C SER A 105 1.81 19.86 -19.84
N ALA A 106 2.01 19.22 -21.00
CA ALA A 106 1.63 17.82 -21.23
C ALA A 106 2.26 16.85 -20.20
N PRO A 107 3.56 16.96 -19.83
CA PRO A 107 4.14 16.09 -18.80
C PRO A 107 3.47 16.25 -17.42
N VAL A 108 3.15 17.49 -17.01
CA VAL A 108 2.45 17.78 -15.74
C VAL A 108 1.06 17.16 -15.75
N CYS A 109 0.33 17.32 -16.86
CA CYS A 109 -1.00 16.77 -17.06
C CYS A 109 -0.99 15.23 -17.00
N LEU A 110 -0.05 14.59 -17.70
CA LEU A 110 0.08 13.12 -17.70
C LEU A 110 0.39 12.57 -16.32
N VAL A 111 1.32 13.20 -15.59
CA VAL A 111 1.63 12.81 -14.20
C VAL A 111 0.40 12.98 -13.32
N ALA A 112 -0.31 14.11 -13.40
CA ALA A 112 -1.52 14.36 -12.61
C ALA A 112 -2.63 13.33 -12.90
N LEU A 113 -2.87 13.00 -14.17
CA LEU A 113 -3.82 11.96 -14.58
C LEU A 113 -3.41 10.58 -14.03
N HIS A 114 -2.12 10.24 -14.14
CA HIS A 114 -1.58 9.00 -13.59
C HIS A 114 -1.73 8.92 -12.07
N GLY A 115 -1.74 10.05 -11.37
CA GLY A 115 -2.01 10.13 -9.93
C GLY A 115 -3.38 9.54 -9.55
N PHE A 116 -4.43 9.75 -10.36
CA PHE A 116 -5.74 9.14 -10.12
C PHE A 116 -5.71 7.61 -10.29
N VAL A 117 -4.98 7.13 -11.30
CA VAL A 117 -4.81 5.69 -11.54
C VAL A 117 -4.10 5.04 -10.35
N ILE A 118 -3.05 5.68 -9.83
CA ILE A 118 -2.35 5.20 -8.63
C ILE A 118 -3.24 5.25 -7.40
N ALA A 119 -4.03 6.30 -7.20
CA ALA A 119 -4.95 6.37 -6.07
C ALA A 119 -5.95 5.19 -6.08
N ALA A 120 -6.56 4.90 -7.24
CA ALA A 120 -7.44 3.75 -7.39
C ALA A 120 -6.70 2.42 -7.14
N ALA A 121 -5.47 2.29 -7.65
CA ALA A 121 -4.64 1.11 -7.45
C ALA A 121 -4.28 0.91 -5.97
N LEU A 122 -3.92 1.97 -5.24
CA LEU A 122 -3.61 1.96 -3.81
C LEU A 122 -4.80 1.53 -2.96
N VAL A 123 -6.01 2.03 -3.26
CA VAL A 123 -7.25 1.57 -2.59
C VAL A 123 -7.45 0.08 -2.85
N ALA A 124 -7.38 -0.33 -4.11
CA ALA A 124 -7.61 -1.72 -4.49
C ALA A 124 -6.53 -2.68 -3.95
N GLY A 125 -5.28 -2.24 -3.82
CA GLY A 125 -4.17 -3.00 -3.23
C GLY A 125 -4.31 -3.12 -1.72
N SER A 126 -4.55 -2.01 -1.02
CA SER A 126 -4.75 -1.96 0.43
C SER A 126 -5.92 -2.85 0.86
N LEU A 127 -7.05 -2.78 0.16
CA LEU A 127 -8.19 -3.64 0.44
C LEU A 127 -7.92 -5.11 0.10
N SER A 128 -7.20 -5.41 -0.99
CA SER A 128 -6.81 -6.79 -1.33
C SER A 128 -5.91 -7.41 -0.26
N LEU A 129 -4.92 -6.66 0.24
CA LEU A 129 -4.05 -7.07 1.34
C LEU A 129 -4.89 -7.29 2.61
N MET A 130 -5.63 -6.29 3.07
CA MET A 130 -6.44 -6.43 4.30
C MET A 130 -7.43 -7.60 4.26
N ARG A 131 -7.93 -7.96 3.07
CA ARG A 131 -8.84 -9.10 2.86
C ARG A 131 -8.14 -10.45 2.64
N ALA A 132 -6.80 -10.49 2.59
CA ALA A 132 -6.01 -11.67 2.23
C ALA A 132 -6.54 -12.34 0.95
N ARG A 133 -6.70 -11.57 -0.13
CA ARG A 133 -7.13 -12.13 -1.42
C ARG A 133 -5.98 -12.89 -2.09
N PRO A 134 -6.25 -13.97 -2.85
CA PRO A 134 -5.24 -14.61 -3.69
C PRO A 134 -4.60 -13.59 -4.66
N GLY A 135 -3.28 -13.63 -4.80
CA GLY A 135 -2.51 -12.71 -5.64
C GLY A 135 -2.41 -11.27 -5.08
N ALA A 136 -2.79 -11.05 -3.81
CA ALA A 136 -2.65 -9.74 -3.19
C ALA A 136 -1.18 -9.33 -3.05
N ALA A 137 -0.28 -10.30 -2.83
CA ALA A 137 1.15 -10.04 -2.76
C ALA A 137 1.70 -9.53 -4.11
N ALA A 138 1.43 -10.25 -5.20
CA ALA A 138 1.86 -9.85 -6.54
C ALA A 138 1.32 -8.46 -6.93
N LYS A 139 0.02 -8.22 -6.64
CA LYS A 139 -0.61 -6.92 -6.87
C LYS A 139 0.04 -5.81 -6.06
N ALA A 140 0.31 -6.03 -4.77
CA ALA A 140 0.94 -5.04 -3.91
C ALA A 140 2.39 -4.72 -4.36
N ARG A 141 3.16 -5.72 -4.81
CA ARG A 141 4.49 -5.49 -5.40
C ARG A 141 4.43 -4.65 -6.67
N ALA A 142 3.49 -4.97 -7.56
CA ALA A 142 3.29 -4.17 -8.76
C ALA A 142 2.94 -2.72 -8.39
N ILE A 143 1.97 -2.51 -7.50
CA ILE A 143 1.57 -1.17 -7.05
C ILE A 143 2.75 -0.41 -6.40
N ALA A 144 3.56 -1.09 -5.58
CA ALA A 144 4.75 -0.48 -4.99
C ALA A 144 5.73 0.03 -6.07
N MET A 145 6.00 -0.78 -7.09
CA MET A 145 6.85 -0.40 -8.22
C MET A 145 6.25 0.78 -9.01
N TRP A 146 4.98 0.71 -9.37
CA TRP A 146 4.29 1.79 -10.10
C TRP A 146 4.24 3.09 -9.30
N SER A 147 4.03 3.00 -7.99
CA SER A 147 4.05 4.15 -7.07
C SER A 147 5.44 4.78 -7.00
N ALA A 148 6.50 3.97 -6.85
CA ALA A 148 7.87 4.45 -6.85
C ALA A 148 8.24 5.13 -8.18
N LEU A 149 7.87 4.55 -9.31
CA LEU A 149 8.10 5.13 -10.65
C LEU A 149 7.37 6.46 -10.82
N HIS A 150 6.12 6.56 -10.38
CA HIS A 150 5.36 7.80 -10.45
C HIS A 150 5.95 8.90 -9.57
N HIS A 151 6.32 8.59 -8.32
CA HIS A 151 7.00 9.56 -7.46
C HIS A 151 8.35 9.97 -8.04
N GLY A 152 9.11 9.04 -8.64
CA GLY A 152 10.32 9.34 -9.39
C GLY A 152 10.06 10.28 -10.56
N ALA A 153 9.00 10.05 -11.34
CA ALA A 153 8.62 10.92 -12.45
C ALA A 153 8.22 12.33 -11.99
N VAL A 154 7.48 12.45 -10.88
CA VAL A 154 7.13 13.75 -10.27
C VAL A 154 8.41 14.49 -9.86
N LEU A 155 9.32 13.81 -9.15
CA LEU A 155 10.59 14.40 -8.72
C LEU A 155 11.44 14.86 -9.90
N LEU A 156 11.58 14.04 -10.94
CA LEU A 156 12.31 14.39 -12.16
C LEU A 156 11.69 15.59 -12.88
N LEU A 157 10.35 15.66 -12.93
CA LEU A 157 9.63 16.76 -13.56
C LEU A 157 9.84 18.08 -12.81
N PHE A 158 9.75 18.07 -11.48
CA PHE A 158 10.04 19.25 -10.66
C PHE A 158 11.52 19.63 -10.69
N ALA A 159 12.44 18.66 -10.67
CA ALA A 159 13.87 18.93 -10.83
C ALA A 159 14.20 19.54 -12.20
N GLY A 160 13.59 19.03 -13.27
CA GLY A 160 13.72 19.58 -14.63
C GLY A 160 13.19 21.01 -14.72
N TRP A 161 12.08 21.32 -14.05
CA TRP A 161 11.56 22.69 -13.96
C TRP A 161 12.57 23.65 -13.32
N MET A 162 13.27 23.23 -12.26
CA MET A 162 14.31 24.04 -11.60
C MET A 162 15.52 24.34 -12.47
N LEU A 163 15.82 23.49 -13.46
CA LEU A 163 16.92 23.73 -14.39
C LEU A 163 16.58 24.80 -15.43
N VAL A 164 15.31 25.15 -15.58
CA VAL A 164 14.81 26.07 -16.62
C VAL A 164 14.37 27.42 -16.05
N ASP A 165 13.97 27.49 -14.77
CA ASP A 165 13.40 28.71 -14.15
C ASP A 165 14.05 29.03 -12.78
N VAL A 166 14.38 30.32 -12.52
CA VAL A 166 15.38 30.72 -11.49
C VAL A 166 14.78 31.38 -10.21
N GLU A 167 13.46 31.62 -10.09
CA GLU A 167 12.84 32.20 -8.86
C GLU A 167 11.55 31.50 -8.41
N PRO A 168 11.10 31.67 -7.14
CA PRO A 168 11.64 30.98 -5.97
C PRO A 168 11.23 29.49 -6.00
N GLY A 169 11.94 28.72 -6.81
CA GLY A 169 11.67 27.29 -7.01
C GLY A 169 11.77 26.40 -5.76
N GLY A 170 12.44 26.87 -4.70
CA GLY A 170 12.67 26.11 -3.47
C GLY A 170 11.40 25.71 -2.71
N VAL A 171 10.34 26.52 -2.74
CA VAL A 171 9.08 26.20 -2.05
C VAL A 171 8.30 25.12 -2.79
N LEU A 172 8.19 25.22 -4.12
CA LEU A 172 7.57 24.18 -4.96
C LEU A 172 8.36 22.86 -4.93
N LEU A 173 9.69 22.94 -4.82
CA LEU A 173 10.54 21.78 -4.61
C LEU A 173 10.31 21.14 -3.24
N ALA A 174 10.28 21.92 -2.15
CA ALA A 174 9.98 21.37 -0.83
C ALA A 174 8.58 20.72 -0.76
N LEU A 175 7.59 21.35 -1.43
CA LEU A 175 6.22 20.85 -1.54
C LEU A 175 6.07 19.61 -2.43
N SER A 176 7.07 19.26 -3.25
CA SER A 176 7.07 18.04 -4.07
C SER A 176 7.97 16.96 -3.48
N VAL A 177 9.18 17.32 -3.03
CA VAL A 177 10.18 16.40 -2.47
C VAL A 177 9.68 15.73 -1.19
N VAL A 178 9.10 16.49 -0.25
CA VAL A 178 8.64 15.92 1.02
C VAL A 178 7.49 14.92 0.78
N PRO A 179 6.41 15.26 0.05
CA PRO A 179 5.37 14.28 -0.28
C PRO A 179 5.88 13.10 -1.12
N CYS A 180 6.74 13.32 -2.11
CA CYS A 180 7.26 12.23 -2.93
C CYS A 180 8.20 11.29 -2.16
N GLY A 181 9.00 11.82 -1.23
CA GLY A 181 9.83 11.01 -0.33
C GLY A 181 8.98 10.12 0.57
N LEU A 182 7.89 10.67 1.14
CA LEU A 182 6.92 9.88 1.90
C LEU A 182 6.24 8.81 1.02
N GLY A 183 5.91 9.15 -0.22
CA GLY A 183 5.37 8.21 -1.21
C GLY A 183 6.31 7.05 -1.55
N ILE A 184 7.61 7.32 -1.72
CA ILE A 184 8.63 6.28 -1.93
C ILE A 184 8.77 5.40 -0.68
N GLY A 185 8.78 6.02 0.52
CA GLY A 185 8.80 5.28 1.79
C GLY A 185 7.58 4.36 1.94
N HIS A 186 6.40 4.84 1.53
CA HIS A 186 5.18 4.04 1.49
C HIS A 186 5.28 2.88 0.50
N ALA A 187 5.85 3.09 -0.69
CA ALA A 187 6.06 2.02 -1.66
C ALA A 187 6.97 0.92 -1.10
N ALA A 188 8.04 1.27 -0.39
CA ALA A 188 8.90 0.30 0.29
C ALA A 188 8.14 -0.47 1.38
N LEU A 189 7.32 0.21 2.17
CA LEU A 189 6.46 -0.43 3.18
C LEU A 189 5.44 -1.38 2.55
N LEU A 190 4.84 -1.00 1.42
CA LEU A 190 3.90 -1.84 0.67
C LEU A 190 4.59 -3.10 0.12
N HIS A 191 5.85 -2.99 -0.32
CA HIS A 191 6.66 -4.14 -0.72
C HIS A 191 6.88 -5.11 0.45
N ARG A 192 7.22 -4.59 1.65
CA ARG A 192 7.35 -5.40 2.87
C ARG A 192 6.03 -6.06 3.28
N ALA A 193 4.91 -5.35 3.17
CA ALA A 193 3.60 -5.94 3.40
C ALA A 193 3.28 -7.07 2.39
N ALA A 194 3.74 -6.93 1.15
CA ALA A 194 3.60 -7.96 0.13
C ALA A 194 4.47 -9.20 0.41
N GLU A 195 5.67 -9.04 0.98
CA GLU A 195 6.50 -10.18 1.44
C GLU A 195 5.74 -11.03 2.46
N GLN A 196 5.11 -10.40 3.46
CA GLN A 196 4.31 -11.12 4.45
C GLN A 196 3.08 -11.79 3.84
N ALA A 197 2.40 -11.11 2.91
CA ALA A 197 1.28 -11.72 2.19
C ALA A 197 1.73 -12.91 1.33
N SER A 198 2.91 -12.86 0.70
CA SER A 198 3.43 -13.96 -0.13
C SER A 198 3.80 -15.20 0.69
N TYR A 199 4.40 -15.01 1.87
CA TYR A 199 4.70 -16.13 2.77
C TYR A 199 3.43 -16.89 3.14
N ARG A 200 2.34 -16.16 3.34
CA ARG A 200 1.03 -16.73 3.60
C ARG A 200 0.45 -17.45 2.38
N GLU A 201 0.49 -16.85 1.19
CA GLU A 201 0.00 -17.49 -0.05
C GLU A 201 0.72 -18.84 -0.29
N VAL A 202 2.03 -18.91 -0.02
CA VAL A 202 2.81 -20.17 -0.09
C VAL A 202 2.36 -21.19 0.95
N LEU A 203 2.07 -20.78 2.18
CA LEU A 203 1.53 -21.68 3.22
C LEU A 203 0.13 -22.23 2.89
N ASP A 204 -0.66 -21.47 2.13
CA ASP A 204 -1.97 -21.93 1.65
C ASP A 204 -1.81 -23.02 0.55
N GLU A 205 -0.75 -22.94 -0.26
CA GLU A 205 -0.40 -23.89 -1.34
C GLU A 205 0.42 -25.12 -0.90
N GLU A 206 1.28 -25.01 0.12
CA GLU A 206 2.13 -26.13 0.57
C GLU A 206 1.27 -27.23 1.23
N PRO A 207 1.33 -28.50 0.76
CA PRO A 207 0.71 -29.60 1.49
C PRO A 207 1.39 -29.72 2.87
N PRO A 208 0.64 -30.10 3.92
CA PRO A 208 1.20 -30.20 5.26
C PRO A 208 2.42 -31.11 5.29
N ARG A 209 3.53 -30.61 5.84
CA ARG A 209 4.75 -31.41 6.02
C ARG A 209 4.42 -32.62 6.88
N ALA A 210 4.80 -33.80 6.39
CA ALA A 210 4.67 -35.04 7.13
C ALA A 210 5.38 -34.89 8.49
N ALA A 211 4.70 -35.25 9.57
CA ALA A 211 5.30 -35.27 10.89
C ALA A 211 6.52 -36.23 10.90
N PRO A 212 7.58 -35.92 11.66
CA PRO A 212 8.69 -36.85 11.84
C PRO A 212 8.16 -38.19 12.39
N PRO A 213 8.73 -39.33 11.96
CA PRO A 213 8.27 -40.63 12.41
C PRO A 213 8.32 -40.69 13.94
N LEU A 214 7.21 -41.09 14.55
CA LEU A 214 7.16 -41.37 15.99
C LEU A 214 8.26 -42.37 16.35
N ALA A 215 9.06 -42.03 17.35
CA ALA A 215 10.05 -42.96 17.89
C ALA A 215 9.34 -44.27 18.27
N ALA A 216 9.90 -45.40 17.83
CA ALA A 216 9.34 -46.71 18.09
C ALA A 216 9.08 -46.88 19.60
N PRO A 217 7.93 -47.47 19.99
CA PRO A 217 7.63 -47.67 21.40
C PRO A 217 8.75 -48.48 22.04
N ARG A 218 9.36 -47.93 23.09
CA ARG A 218 10.29 -48.68 23.93
C ARG A 218 9.49 -49.77 24.63
N VAL A 219 9.58 -50.99 24.11
CA VAL A 219 9.09 -52.17 24.82
C VAL A 219 10.01 -52.33 26.05
N ALA A 220 9.45 -52.11 27.24
CA ALA A 220 10.14 -52.44 28.47
C ALA A 220 10.27 -53.97 28.54
N ALA A 221 11.50 -54.45 28.70
CA ALA A 221 11.85 -55.87 28.87
C ALA A 221 11.67 -56.30 30.33
#